data_AF-A0A2E0YZG9-F1
#
_entry.id   AF-A0A2E0YZG9-F1
#
_cell.length_a   1.000
_cell.length_b   1.000
_cell.length_c   1.000
_cell.angle_alpha   90.00
_cell.angle_beta   90.00
_cell.angle_gamma   90.00
#
_symmetry.space_group_name_H-M   'P 1'
#
loop_
_entity.id
_entity.type
_entity.pdbx_description
1 polymer ?
#
loop_
_entity_poly.entity_id
_entity_poly.type
_entity_poly.pdbx_seq_one_letter_code
_entity_poly.pdbx_strand_id
1 'polypeptide(L)'
;MAVNIPDFAALLAPYIGTVPAEAVPAFLARLERTAAQRYRQWAEDFPEHAPGLLECAAREDLIADEVEGIYPATEAAQVKAMDEALMPARDTYYAVFAQLSPVEQLTVQANAERQGAAAWRNMLPQEQDAAHRAVLERCARHEEASADYLDQLLPQLSRDQAHQA
;
A
#
# COMPACT_ATOMS: atom_id res chain seq x y z
N MET A 1 -12.27 -4.44 21.05
CA MET A 1 -11.68 -3.08 21.19
C MET A 1 -11.45 -2.54 19.79
N ALA A 2 -11.54 -1.22 19.56
CA ALA A 2 -11.23 -0.67 18.25
C ALA A 2 -9.71 -0.68 18.03
N VAL A 3 -9.25 -1.16 16.88
CA VAL A 3 -7.82 -1.12 16.50
C VAL A 3 -7.41 0.33 16.25
N ASN A 4 -6.21 0.71 16.69
CA ASN A 4 -5.67 2.03 16.44
C ASN A 4 -5.17 2.12 14.98
N ILE A 5 -5.79 3.00 14.18
CA ILE A 5 -5.39 3.23 12.78
C ILE A 5 -4.31 4.30 12.75
N PRO A 6 -3.08 3.99 12.29
CA PRO A 6 -2.02 4.99 12.17
C PRO A 6 -2.24 5.89 10.96
N ASP A 7 -1.68 7.09 11.05
CA ASP A 7 -1.44 7.98 9.91
C ASP A 7 -0.15 7.52 9.21
N PHE A 8 -0.28 6.79 8.10
CA PHE A 8 0.85 6.25 7.35
C PHE A 8 1.64 7.35 6.65
N ALA A 9 1.00 8.46 6.27
CA ALA A 9 1.69 9.60 5.68
C ALA A 9 2.65 10.22 6.70
N ALA A 10 2.19 10.45 7.94
CA ALA A 10 3.04 10.93 9.02
C ALA A 10 4.12 9.92 9.42
N LEU A 11 3.80 8.63 9.43
CA LEU A 11 4.73 7.55 9.75
C LEU A 11 5.88 7.44 8.75
N LEU A 12 5.57 7.58 7.45
CA LEU A 12 6.53 7.39 6.36
C LEU A 12 7.21 8.70 5.93
N ALA A 13 6.70 9.86 6.33
CA ALA A 13 7.26 11.17 6.02
C ALA A 13 8.78 11.30 6.27
N PRO A 14 9.37 10.75 7.35
CA PRO A 14 10.82 10.82 7.57
C PRO A 14 11.65 10.14 6.47
N TYR A 15 11.09 9.15 5.78
CA TYR A 15 11.76 8.43 4.69
C TYR A 15 11.44 9.06 3.33
N ILE A 16 10.18 9.44 3.11
CA ILE A 16 9.77 10.15 1.90
C ILE A 16 10.56 11.46 1.76
N GLY A 17 10.78 12.18 2.87
CA GLY A 17 11.53 13.44 2.90
C GLY A 17 13.03 13.33 2.56
N THR A 18 13.61 12.13 2.51
CA THR A 18 15.01 11.93 2.09
C THR A 18 15.14 11.60 0.60
N VAL A 19 14.03 11.38 -0.09
CA VAL A 19 13.99 11.08 -1.53
C VAL A 19 13.80 12.39 -2.31
N PRO A 20 14.54 12.62 -3.42
CA PRO A 20 14.27 13.76 -4.31
C PRO A 20 12.81 13.81 -4.76
N ALA A 21 12.22 14.99 -4.82
CA ALA A 21 10.79 15.16 -5.07
C ALA A 21 10.32 14.48 -6.36
N GLU A 22 11.13 14.52 -7.41
CA GLU A 22 10.86 13.87 -8.69
C GLU A 22 10.91 12.33 -8.65
N ALA A 23 11.55 11.75 -7.64
CA ALA A 23 11.63 10.30 -7.43
C ALA A 23 10.63 9.79 -6.39
N VAL A 24 9.89 10.67 -5.70
CA VAL A 24 8.89 10.28 -4.70
C VAL A 24 7.83 9.32 -5.29
N PRO A 25 7.25 9.54 -6.49
CA PRO A 25 6.27 8.59 -7.03
C PRO A 25 6.87 7.18 -7.22
N ALA A 26 8.09 7.07 -7.76
CA ALA A 26 8.78 5.79 -7.90
C ALA A 26 9.11 5.14 -6.55
N PHE A 27 9.42 5.95 -5.53
CA PHE A 27 9.62 5.45 -4.17
C PHE A 27 8.34 4.86 -3.58
N LEU A 28 7.20 5.55 -3.72
CA LEU A 28 5.90 5.04 -3.29
C LEU A 28 5.53 3.76 -4.05
N ALA A 29 5.78 3.69 -5.36
CA ALA A 29 5.59 2.48 -6.15
C ALA A 29 6.34 1.27 -5.58
N ARG A 30 7.57 1.45 -5.07
CA ARG A 30 8.32 0.37 -4.41
C ARG A 30 7.73 -0.02 -3.04
N LEU A 31 7.06 0.90 -2.35
CA LEU A 31 6.30 0.59 -1.14
C LEU A 31 5.04 -0.22 -1.47
N GLU A 32 4.40 -0.03 -2.63
CA GLU A 32 3.28 -0.89 -3.03
C GLU A 32 3.71 -2.34 -3.19
N ARG A 33 4.93 -2.62 -3.67
CA ARG A 33 5.46 -4.00 -3.67
C ARG A 33 5.62 -4.58 -2.27
N THR A 34 5.83 -3.74 -1.26
CA THR A 34 5.81 -4.17 0.14
C THR A 34 4.39 -4.54 0.60
N ALA A 35 3.39 -3.73 0.24
CA ALA A 35 1.98 -4.05 0.49
C ALA A 35 1.57 -5.35 -0.23
N ALA A 36 1.97 -5.52 -1.49
CA ALA A 36 1.76 -6.73 -2.28
C ALA A 36 2.31 -7.99 -1.58
N GLN A 37 3.54 -7.92 -1.06
CA GLN A 37 4.14 -9.02 -0.31
C GLN A 37 3.34 -9.33 0.97
N ARG A 38 2.76 -8.32 1.61
CA ARG A 38 1.93 -8.53 2.79
C ARG A 38 0.61 -9.23 2.46
N TYR A 39 -0.05 -8.84 1.38
CA TYR A 39 -1.22 -9.56 0.86
C TYR A 39 -0.94 -11.03 0.56
N ARG A 40 0.22 -11.34 -0.03
CA ARG A 40 0.64 -12.73 -0.24
C ARG A 40 0.77 -13.51 1.07
N GLN A 41 1.33 -12.90 2.11
CA GLN A 41 1.42 -13.54 3.43
C GLN A 41 0.03 -13.81 4.02
N TRP A 42 -0.89 -12.84 3.95
CA TRP A 42 -2.25 -13.05 4.43
C TRP A 42 -3.02 -14.10 3.63
N ALA A 43 -2.71 -14.26 2.34
CA ALA A 43 -3.30 -15.33 1.53
C ALA A 43 -2.87 -16.73 2.02
N GLU A 44 -1.65 -16.87 2.58
CA GLU A 44 -1.20 -18.09 3.25
C GLU A 44 -1.90 -18.29 4.59
N ASP A 45 -2.10 -17.21 5.36
CA ASP A 45 -2.76 -17.24 6.67
C ASP A 45 -4.28 -17.53 6.56
N PHE A 46 -4.90 -17.14 5.44
CA PHE A 46 -6.32 -17.34 5.14
C PHE A 46 -6.55 -18.04 3.79
N PRO A 47 -6.24 -19.35 3.67
CA PRO A 47 -6.29 -20.07 2.40
C PRO A 47 -7.65 -20.02 1.69
N GLU A 48 -8.75 -20.00 2.45
CA GLU A 48 -10.11 -19.91 1.89
C GLU A 48 -10.40 -18.57 1.20
N HIS A 49 -9.68 -17.52 1.59
CA HIS A 49 -9.79 -16.17 1.03
C HIS A 49 -8.59 -15.78 0.17
N ALA A 50 -7.65 -16.71 -0.03
CA ALA A 50 -6.44 -16.49 -0.81
C ALA A 50 -6.69 -15.90 -2.20
N PRO A 51 -7.71 -16.32 -2.99
CA PRO A 51 -7.92 -15.75 -4.32
C PRO A 51 -8.12 -14.23 -4.31
N GLY A 52 -8.92 -13.70 -3.38
CA GLY A 52 -9.16 -12.25 -3.31
C GLY A 52 -8.00 -11.48 -2.68
N LEU A 53 -7.26 -12.08 -1.74
CA LEU A 53 -6.05 -11.46 -1.19
C LEU A 53 -4.92 -11.40 -2.24
N LEU A 54 -4.76 -12.43 -3.06
CA LEU A 54 -3.81 -12.44 -4.17
C LEU A 54 -4.21 -11.46 -5.29
N GLU A 55 -5.51 -11.24 -5.50
CA GLU A 55 -5.99 -10.19 -6.39
C GLU A 55 -5.63 -8.79 -5.87
N CYS A 56 -5.70 -8.55 -4.55
CA CYS A 56 -5.18 -7.30 -3.96
C CYS A 56 -3.67 -7.18 -4.19
N ALA A 57 -2.90 -8.24 -3.94
CA ALA A 57 -1.46 -8.24 -4.22
C ALA A 57 -1.14 -7.89 -5.68
N ALA A 58 -1.94 -8.40 -6.63
CA ALA A 58 -1.76 -8.11 -8.05
C ALA A 58 -2.07 -6.64 -8.40
N ARG A 59 -3.01 -6.01 -7.70
CA ARG A 59 -3.29 -4.57 -7.85
C ARG A 59 -2.13 -3.73 -7.35
N GLU A 60 -1.54 -4.08 -6.22
CA GLU A 60 -0.38 -3.38 -5.68
C GLU A 60 0.83 -3.45 -6.64
N ASP A 61 1.09 -4.63 -7.22
CA ASP A 61 2.14 -4.76 -8.24
C ASP A 61 1.82 -3.98 -9.52
N LEU A 62 0.55 -3.95 -9.94
CA LEU A 62 0.12 -3.16 -11.09
C LEU A 62 0.29 -1.65 -10.84
N ILE A 63 -0.07 -1.16 -9.65
CA ILE A 63 0.16 0.23 -9.27
C ILE A 63 1.64 0.55 -9.37
N ALA A 64 2.49 -0.32 -8.79
CA ALA A 64 3.93 -0.15 -8.85
C ALA A 64 4.45 -0.08 -10.31
N ASP A 65 4.04 -1.03 -11.16
CA ASP A 65 4.43 -1.07 -12.57
C ASP A 65 3.98 0.19 -13.34
N GLU A 66 2.74 0.63 -13.13
CA GLU A 66 2.19 1.80 -13.83
C GLU A 66 2.87 3.10 -13.41
N VAL A 67 3.11 3.29 -12.12
CA VAL A 67 3.77 4.48 -11.58
C VAL A 67 5.24 4.53 -11.99
N GLU A 68 5.98 3.42 -11.92
CA GLU A 68 7.36 3.33 -12.40
C GLU A 68 7.45 3.60 -13.91
N GLY A 69 6.41 3.25 -14.67
CA GLY A 69 6.33 3.53 -16.10
C GLY A 69 6.21 5.02 -16.46
N ILE A 70 5.51 5.83 -15.65
CA ILE A 70 5.30 7.26 -15.92
C ILE A 70 6.24 8.19 -15.13
N TYR A 71 6.77 7.73 -14.00
CA TYR A 71 7.76 8.45 -13.20
C TYR A 71 9.03 7.59 -13.02
N PRO A 72 9.81 7.36 -14.09
CA PRO A 72 11.01 6.56 -13.99
C PRO A 72 12.08 7.29 -13.16
N ALA A 73 12.56 6.65 -12.09
CA ALA A 73 13.69 7.13 -11.30
C ALA A 73 14.99 6.46 -11.76
N THR A 74 15.58 7.00 -12.83
CA THR A 74 16.76 6.41 -13.50
C THR A 74 18.08 7.02 -13.09
N GLU A 75 18.07 8.20 -12.47
CA GLU A 75 19.31 8.87 -12.07
C GLU A 75 19.95 8.15 -10.88
N ALA A 76 21.27 7.92 -10.94
CA ALA A 76 21.98 7.14 -9.91
C ALA A 76 21.79 7.72 -8.49
N ALA A 77 21.67 9.04 -8.37
CA ALA A 77 21.40 9.70 -7.09
C ALA A 77 19.99 9.40 -6.56
N GLN A 78 18.98 9.35 -7.44
CA GLN A 78 17.60 9.00 -7.08
C GLN A 78 17.52 7.55 -6.64
N VAL A 79 18.09 6.63 -7.44
CA VAL A 79 18.13 5.20 -7.11
C VAL A 79 18.78 4.97 -5.76
N LYS A 80 19.96 5.56 -5.53
CA LYS A 80 20.67 5.45 -4.26
C LYS A 80 19.83 5.98 -3.08
N ALA A 81 19.22 7.16 -3.21
CA ALA A 81 18.41 7.74 -2.13
C ALA A 81 17.17 6.89 -1.81
N MET A 82 16.52 6.35 -2.83
CA MET A 82 15.39 5.43 -2.65
C MET A 82 15.84 4.12 -1.97
N ASP A 83 16.95 3.52 -2.40
CA ASP A 83 17.45 2.27 -1.83
C ASP A 83 17.81 2.44 -0.34
N GLU A 84 18.42 3.58 0.03
CA GLU A 84 18.73 3.93 1.43
C GLU A 84 17.47 4.13 2.27
N ALA A 85 16.40 4.69 1.69
CA ALA A 85 15.14 4.96 2.38
C ALA A 85 14.20 3.74 2.45
N LEU A 86 14.28 2.82 1.49
CA LEU A 86 13.27 1.77 1.30
C LEU A 86 13.25 0.75 2.45
N MET A 87 14.41 0.25 2.85
CA MET A 87 14.49 -0.75 3.93
C MET A 87 13.92 -0.23 5.25
N PRO A 88 14.32 0.94 5.78
CA PRO A 88 13.76 1.44 7.04
C PRO A 88 12.28 1.87 6.91
N ALA A 89 11.83 2.35 5.75
CA ALA A 89 10.42 2.64 5.50
C ALA A 89 9.56 1.35 5.56
N ARG A 90 10.02 0.30 4.88
CA ARG A 90 9.39 -1.03 4.90
C ARG A 90 9.31 -1.60 6.31
N ASP A 91 10.42 -1.54 7.06
CA ASP A 91 10.47 -2.09 8.41
C ASP A 91 9.55 -1.31 9.36
N THR A 92 9.45 0.01 9.19
CA THR A 92 8.51 0.86 9.93
C THR A 92 7.05 0.52 9.61
N TYR A 93 6.75 0.30 8.33
CA TYR A 93 5.43 -0.18 7.89
C TYR A 93 5.10 -1.53 8.53
N TYR A 94 6.01 -2.51 8.49
CA TYR A 94 5.79 -3.82 9.11
C TYR A 94 5.68 -3.79 10.64
N ALA A 95 6.36 -2.86 11.31
CA ALA A 95 6.28 -2.71 12.76
C ALA A 95 4.86 -2.38 13.24
N VAL A 96 4.04 -1.69 12.42
CA VAL A 96 2.62 -1.41 12.72
C VAL A 96 1.84 -2.71 12.97
N PHE A 97 2.15 -3.76 12.22
CA PHE A 97 1.40 -5.01 12.23
C PHE A 97 1.91 -6.03 13.27
N ALA A 98 3.11 -5.83 13.81
CA ALA A 98 3.86 -6.86 14.54
C ALA A 98 3.15 -7.43 15.78
N GLN A 99 2.24 -6.67 16.40
CA GLN A 99 1.50 -7.07 17.61
C GLN A 99 -0.01 -7.20 17.37
N LEU A 100 -0.44 -7.12 16.11
CA LEU A 100 -1.84 -7.19 15.74
C LEU A 100 -2.20 -8.62 15.32
N SER A 101 -3.41 -9.06 15.68
CA SER A 101 -3.99 -10.28 15.11
C SER A 101 -4.20 -10.11 13.59
N PRO A 102 -4.24 -11.20 12.81
CA PRO A 102 -4.44 -11.10 11.36
C PRO A 102 -5.67 -10.27 10.93
N VAL A 103 -6.78 -10.32 11.67
CA VAL A 103 -7.97 -9.51 11.40
C VAL A 103 -7.73 -8.02 11.69
N GLU A 104 -7.05 -7.69 12.78
CA GLU A 104 -6.66 -6.31 13.09
C GLU A 104 -5.68 -5.76 12.05
N GLN A 105 -4.76 -6.59 11.56
CA GLN A 105 -3.84 -6.21 10.50
C GLN A 105 -4.57 -5.86 9.20
N LEU A 106 -5.51 -6.69 8.76
CA LEU A 106 -6.34 -6.41 7.58
C LEU A 106 -7.22 -5.17 7.78
N THR A 107 -7.67 -4.90 9.00
CA THR A 107 -8.41 -3.67 9.32
C THR A 107 -7.52 -2.42 9.16
N VAL A 108 -6.29 -2.49 9.65
CA VAL A 108 -5.29 -1.43 9.44
C VAL A 108 -4.97 -1.28 7.95
N GLN A 109 -4.80 -2.39 7.23
CA GLN A 109 -4.53 -2.36 5.79
C GLN A 109 -5.65 -1.66 5.02
N ALA A 110 -6.91 -2.00 5.25
CA ALA A 110 -8.05 -1.36 4.57
C ALA A 110 -8.08 0.18 4.74
N ASN A 111 -7.50 0.69 5.83
CA ASN A 111 -7.31 2.13 6.04
C ASN A 111 -6.03 2.66 5.40
N ALA A 112 -4.95 1.86 5.34
CA ALA A 112 -3.72 2.20 4.63
C ALA A 112 -3.98 2.41 3.13
N GLU A 113 -4.72 1.49 2.50
CA GLU A 113 -5.16 1.58 1.10
C GLU A 113 -5.89 2.90 0.80
N ARG A 114 -6.80 3.32 1.69
CA ARG A 114 -7.51 4.60 1.55
C ARG A 114 -6.59 5.81 1.67
N GLN A 115 -5.54 5.70 2.48
CA GLN A 115 -4.50 6.72 2.57
C GLN A 115 -3.60 6.72 1.31
N GLY A 116 -3.28 5.56 0.73
CA GLY A 116 -2.58 5.41 -0.55
C GLY A 116 -3.38 6.04 -1.70
N ALA A 117 -4.67 5.73 -1.80
CA ALA A 117 -5.58 6.38 -2.75
C ALA A 117 -5.58 7.91 -2.65
N ALA A 118 -5.59 8.44 -1.42
CA ALA A 118 -5.49 9.88 -1.18
C ALA A 118 -4.12 10.44 -1.59
N ALA A 119 -3.03 9.71 -1.34
CA ALA A 119 -1.68 10.11 -1.75
C ALA A 119 -1.57 10.25 -3.27
N TRP A 120 -2.09 9.29 -4.04
CA TRP A 120 -2.12 9.37 -5.51
C TRP A 120 -2.93 10.56 -6.01
N ARG A 121 -4.11 10.80 -5.43
CA ARG A 121 -4.95 11.96 -5.82
C ARG A 121 -4.32 13.29 -5.45
N ASN A 122 -3.54 13.37 -4.37
CA ASN A 122 -2.84 14.58 -3.97
C ASN A 122 -1.74 15.02 -4.97
N MET A 123 -1.30 14.13 -5.86
CA MET A 123 -0.35 14.47 -6.93
C MET A 123 -1.04 15.11 -8.14
N LEU A 124 -2.34 14.88 -8.34
CA LEU A 124 -3.09 15.36 -9.50
C LEU A 124 -3.05 16.87 -9.73
N PRO A 125 -3.09 17.77 -8.71
CA PRO A 125 -3.07 19.20 -8.96
C PRO A 125 -1.78 19.72 -9.62
N GLN A 126 -0.65 19.01 -9.42
CA GLN A 126 0.65 19.40 -9.97
C GLN A 126 0.96 18.68 -11.29
N GLU A 127 0.25 17.60 -11.61
CA GLU A 127 0.44 16.85 -12.85
C GLU A 127 -0.28 17.52 -14.04
N GLN A 128 0.49 17.86 -15.06
CA GLN A 128 0.04 18.56 -16.26
C GLN A 128 -0.29 17.60 -17.40
N ASP A 129 0.34 16.42 -17.43
CA ASP A 129 0.12 15.42 -18.47
C ASP A 129 -1.19 14.65 -18.21
N ALA A 130 -2.11 14.70 -19.17
CA ALA A 130 -3.42 14.06 -19.05
C ALA A 130 -3.36 12.52 -18.94
N ALA A 131 -2.38 11.89 -19.58
CA ALA A 131 -2.16 10.45 -19.49
C ALA A 131 -1.63 10.07 -18.10
N HIS A 132 -0.70 10.86 -17.55
CA HIS A 132 -0.19 10.64 -16.18
C HIS A 132 -1.31 10.83 -15.14
N ARG A 133 -2.13 11.87 -15.27
CA ARG A 133 -3.32 12.06 -14.42
C ARG A 133 -4.26 10.86 -14.45
N ALA A 134 -4.47 10.27 -15.63
CA ALA A 134 -5.32 9.10 -15.78
C ALA A 134 -4.74 7.82 -15.14
N VAL A 135 -3.41 7.71 -15.10
CA VAL A 135 -2.70 6.66 -14.34
C VAL A 135 -2.88 6.88 -12.84
N LEU A 136 -2.57 8.07 -12.32
CA LEU A 136 -2.71 8.39 -10.89
C LEU A 136 -4.14 8.14 -10.37
N GLU A 137 -5.17 8.53 -11.13
CA GLU A 137 -6.56 8.25 -10.74
C GLU A 137 -6.88 6.75 -10.80
N ARG A 138 -6.25 6.00 -11.71
CA ARG A 138 -6.41 4.54 -11.77
C ARG A 138 -5.72 3.86 -10.58
N CYS A 139 -4.52 4.29 -10.19
CA CYS A 139 -3.86 3.81 -8.98
C CYS A 139 -4.75 4.01 -7.75
N ALA A 140 -5.31 5.21 -7.57
CA ALA A 140 -6.22 5.50 -6.48
C ALA A 140 -7.45 4.58 -6.45
N ARG A 141 -8.01 4.23 -7.62
CA ARG A 141 -9.13 3.28 -7.70
C ARG A 141 -8.73 1.84 -7.39
N HIS A 142 -7.49 1.44 -7.71
CA HIS A 142 -7.00 0.11 -7.39
C HIS A 142 -6.85 -0.09 -5.88
N GLU A 143 -6.29 0.90 -5.19
CA GLU A 143 -6.22 0.98 -3.73
C GLU A 143 -7.60 0.91 -3.09
N GLU A 144 -8.56 1.72 -3.57
CA GLU A 144 -9.94 1.70 -3.09
C GLU A 144 -10.60 0.33 -3.31
N ALA A 145 -10.31 -0.35 -4.41
CA ALA A 145 -10.83 -1.68 -4.67
C ALA A 145 -10.23 -2.74 -3.73
N SER A 146 -8.96 -2.62 -3.35
CA SER A 146 -8.33 -3.45 -2.31
C SER A 146 -8.97 -3.16 -0.94
N ALA A 147 -9.15 -1.89 -0.57
CA ALA A 147 -9.83 -1.48 0.67
C ALA A 147 -11.27 -2.02 0.77
N ASP A 148 -12.06 -1.86 -0.30
CA ASP A 148 -13.45 -2.30 -0.34
C ASP A 148 -13.58 -3.82 -0.28
N TYR A 149 -12.63 -4.56 -0.87
CA TYR A 149 -12.55 -6.00 -0.71
C TYR A 149 -12.30 -6.39 0.75
N LEU A 150 -11.34 -5.74 1.41
CA LEU A 150 -11.02 -6.02 2.82
C LEU A 150 -12.21 -5.73 3.74
N ASP A 151 -12.94 -4.62 3.52
CA ASP A 151 -14.14 -4.31 4.30
C ASP A 151 -15.25 -5.35 4.15
N GLN A 152 -15.37 -5.98 2.99
CA GLN A 152 -16.31 -7.09 2.77
C GLN A 152 -15.83 -8.39 3.42
N LEU A 153 -14.52 -8.60 3.49
CA LEU A 153 -13.89 -9.78 4.06
C LEU A 153 -13.91 -9.79 5.59
N LEU A 154 -13.62 -8.64 6.23
CA LEU A 154 -13.47 -8.53 7.69
C LEU A 154 -14.67 -9.06 8.51
N PRO A 155 -15.93 -8.83 8.13
CA PRO A 155 -17.08 -9.42 8.84
C PRO A 155 -17.19 -10.94 8.69
N GLN A 156 -16.61 -11.53 7.65
CA GLN A 156 -16.57 -12.98 7.46
C GLN A 156 -15.53 -13.59 8.40
N LEU A 157 -14.30 -13.08 8.37
CA LEU A 157 -13.21 -13.52 9.25
C LEU A 157 -13.57 -13.39 10.74
N SER A 158 -14.25 -12.30 11.12
CA SER A 158 -14.69 -12.09 12.50
C SER A 158 -15.71 -13.14 12.97
N ARG A 159 -16.56 -13.64 12.05
CA ARG A 159 -17.54 -14.70 12.35
C ARG A 159 -16.84 -16.05 12.44
N ASP A 160 -15.92 -16.33 11.54
CA ASP A 160 -15.22 -17.62 11.52
C ASP A 160 -14.35 -17.80 12.77
N GLN A 161 -13.71 -16.73 13.24
CA GLN A 161 -13.00 -16.74 14.53
C GLN A 161 -13.92 -16.95 15.74
N ALA A 162 -15.15 -16.43 15.71
CA ALA A 162 -16.12 -16.61 16.79
C ALA A 162 -16.73 -18.03 16.84
N HIS A 163 -16.72 -18.76 15.72
CA HIS A 163 -17.21 -20.14 15.65
C HIS A 163 -16.13 -21.19 15.98
N GLN A 164 -14.86 -20.80 16.06
CA GLN A 164 -13.74 -21.67 16.43
C GLN A 164 -13.33 -21.57 17.91
N ALA A 165 -13.90 -20.63 18.67
CA ALA A 165 -13.65 -20.40 20.10
C ALA A 165 -14.73 -21.04 20.99
#